data_AF-A0A2V5NDT9-F1
#
_entry.id   AF-A0A2V5NDT9-F1
#
_cell.length_a   1.000
_cell.length_b   1.000
_cell.length_c   1.000
_cell.angle_alpha   90.00
_cell.angle_beta   90.00
_cell.angle_gamma   90.00
#
_symmetry.space_group_name_H-M   'P 1'
#
loop_
_entity.id
_entity.type
_entity.pdbx_description
1 polymer ?
#
loop_
_entity_poly.entity_id
_entity_poly.type
_entity_poly.pdbx_seq_one_letter_code
_entity_poly.pdbx_strand_id
1 'polypeptide(L)' 'MGLAEIDKAVTELSREELAELVGFIAQQDKLVWDEELEHDFSPGGKHAAALEKIDAEIDAGNFRPMP' A
#
# COMPACT_ATOMS: atom_id res chain seq x y z
N MET A 1 -8.22 -18.60 18.33
CA MET A 1 -6.86 -18.07 18.40
C MET A 1 -6.92 -16.59 18.63
N GLY A 2 -6.23 -16.08 19.66
CA GLY A 2 -6.12 -14.64 19.96
C GLY A 2 -4.71 -14.11 19.70
N LEU A 3 -4.55 -12.78 19.70
CA LEU A 3 -3.25 -12.12 19.46
C LEU A 3 -2.15 -12.60 20.42
N ALA A 4 -2.49 -12.83 21.69
CA ALA A 4 -1.54 -13.33 22.68
C ALA A 4 -0.98 -14.74 22.36
N GLU A 5 -1.76 -15.59 21.69
CA GLU A 5 -1.28 -16.91 21.25
C GLU A 5 -0.34 -16.78 20.05
N ILE A 6 -0.60 -15.82 19.16
CA ILE A 6 0.27 -15.49 18.02
C ILE A 6 1.58 -14.92 18.53
N ASP A 7 1.55 -13.95 19.45
CA ASP A 7 2.77 -13.36 20.04
C ASP A 7 3.68 -14.43 20.63
N LYS A 8 3.10 -15.36 21.38
CA LYS A 8 3.84 -16.48 21.94
C LYS A 8 4.44 -17.38 20.84
N ALA A 9 3.66 -17.74 19.84
CA ALA A 9 4.14 -18.54 18.72
C ALA A 9 5.30 -17.85 17.98
N VAL A 10 5.21 -16.53 17.77
CA VAL A 10 6.26 -15.72 17.14
C VAL A 10 7.55 -15.73 17.95
N THR A 11 7.47 -15.70 19.28
CA THR A 11 8.68 -15.77 20.14
C THR A 11 9.38 -17.13 20.11
N GLU A 12 8.68 -18.19 19.69
CA GLU A 12 9.21 -19.54 19.59
C GLU A 12 9.79 -19.87 18.20
N LEU A 13 9.60 -18.99 17.21
CA LEU A 13 10.11 -19.17 15.85
C LEU A 13 11.64 -19.04 15.76
N SER A 14 12.23 -19.82 14.87
CA SER A 14 13.61 -19.62 14.42
C SER A 14 13.77 -18.32 13.64
N ARG A 15 15.02 -17.91 13.41
CA ARG A 15 15.31 -16.68 12.67
C ARG A 15 14.84 -16.76 11.22
N GLU A 16 14.95 -17.94 10.63
CA GLU A 16 14.50 -18.24 9.27
C GLU A 16 12.97 -18.15 9.17
N GLU A 17 12.25 -18.75 10.11
CA GLU A 17 10.77 -18.69 10.15
C GLU A 17 10.25 -17.28 10.45
N LEU A 18 10.95 -16.51 11.28
CA LEU A 18 10.65 -15.10 11.49
C LEU A 18 10.79 -14.28 10.21
N ALA A 19 11.82 -14.56 9.40
CA ALA A 19 12.00 -13.88 8.12
C ALA A 19 10.89 -14.22 7.12
N GLU A 20 10.43 -15.48 7.08
CA GLU A 20 9.28 -15.89 6.27
C GLU A 20 7.99 -15.20 6.74
N LEU A 21 7.75 -15.13 8.06
CA LEU A 21 6.58 -14.45 8.62
C LEU A 21 6.58 -12.96 8.29
N VAL A 22 7.72 -12.28 8.38
CA VAL A 22 7.85 -10.87 7.99
C VAL A 22 7.54 -10.70 6.51
N GLY A 23 8.04 -11.59 5.64
CA GLY A 23 7.73 -11.56 4.22
C GLY A 23 6.23 -11.73 3.94
N PHE A 24 5.58 -12.63 4.66
CA PHE A 24 4.14 -12.84 4.57
C PHE A 24 3.33 -11.60 4.99
N ILE A 25 3.67 -10.99 6.14
CA ILE A 25 2.99 -9.77 6.63
C ILE A 25 3.18 -8.63 5.64
N ALA A 26 4.40 -8.42 5.14
CA ALA A 26 4.68 -7.38 4.15
C ALA A 26 3.87 -7.56 2.85
N GLN A 27 3.61 -8.81 2.43
CA GLN A 27 2.75 -9.08 1.29
C GLN A 27 1.29 -8.74 1.56
N GLN A 28 0.77 -9.02 2.76
CA GLN A 28 -0.60 -8.65 3.15
C GLN A 28 -0.76 -7.14 3.23
N ASP A 29 0.19 -6.44 3.87
CA ASP A 29 0.18 -4.98 3.96
C ASP A 29 0.20 -4.35 2.57
N LYS A 30 0.99 -4.91 1.64
CA LYS A 30 1.01 -4.45 0.25
C LYS A 30 -0.36 -4.58 -0.42
N LEU A 31 -1.07 -5.69 -0.23
CA LEU A 31 -2.39 -5.88 -0.83
C LEU A 31 -3.40 -4.87 -0.30
N VAL A 32 -3.38 -4.60 1.01
CA VAL A 32 -4.22 -3.57 1.62
C VAL A 32 -3.87 -2.19 1.06
N TRP A 33 -2.58 -1.89 0.92
CA TRP A 33 -2.13 -0.64 0.30
C TRP A 33 -2.55 -0.51 -1.15
N ASP A 34 -2.48 -1.60 -1.94
CA ASP A 34 -2.94 -1.62 -3.33
C ASP A 34 -4.45 -1.32 -3.40
N GLU A 35 -5.26 -1.89 -2.51
CA GLU A 35 -6.70 -1.63 -2.41
C GLU A 35 -7.02 -0.20 -1.95
N GLU A 36 -6.32 0.31 -0.93
CA GLU A 36 -6.48 1.70 -0.46
C GLU A 36 -6.11 2.70 -1.54
N LEU A 37 -5.05 2.42 -2.31
CA LEU A 37 -4.61 3.27 -3.41
C LEU A 37 -5.63 3.25 -4.55
N GLU A 38 -6.13 2.08 -4.96
CA GLU A 38 -7.19 1.97 -5.97
C GLU A 38 -8.44 2.77 -5.54
N HIS A 39 -8.84 2.66 -4.27
CA HIS A 39 -9.98 3.40 -3.73
C HIS A 39 -9.74 4.91 -3.69
N ASP A 40 -8.59 5.36 -3.20
CA ASP A 40 -8.29 6.77 -3.03
C ASP A 40 -8.16 7.51 -4.37
N PHE A 41 -7.70 6.82 -5.43
CA PHE A 41 -7.58 7.35 -6.79
C PHE A 41 -8.80 7.08 -7.69
N SER A 42 -9.83 6.39 -7.16
CA SER A 42 -11.08 6.17 -7.89
C SER A 42 -11.84 7.47 -8.18
N PRO A 43 -12.77 7.50 -9.16
CA PRO A 43 -13.61 8.67 -9.42
C PRO A 43 -14.45 9.06 -8.19
N GLY A 44 -14.25 10.27 -7.68
CA GLY A 44 -14.88 10.74 -6.43
C GLY A 44 -14.16 10.30 -5.15
N GLY A 45 -13.06 9.56 -5.28
CA GLY A 45 -12.13 9.22 -4.21
C GLY A 45 -11.39 10.43 -3.68
N LYS A 46 -10.67 10.23 -2.57
CA LYS A 46 -9.97 11.27 -1.83
C LYS A 46 -8.97 12.07 -2.67
N HIS A 47 -8.37 11.45 -3.69
CA HIS A 47 -7.38 12.06 -4.57
C HIS A 47 -7.92 12.44 -5.95
N ALA A 48 -9.23 12.32 -6.21
CA ALA A 48 -9.84 12.70 -7.48
C ALA A 48 -9.55 14.17 -7.85
N ALA A 49 -9.64 15.10 -6.90
CA ALA A 49 -9.33 16.51 -7.13
C ALA A 49 -7.84 16.79 -7.42
N ALA A 50 -6.94 15.88 -7.04
CA ALA A 50 -5.53 15.97 -7.41
C ALA A 50 -5.31 15.47 -8.85
N LEU A 51 -6.03 14.42 -9.26
CA LEU A 51 -6.03 13.93 -10.64
C LEU A 51 -6.54 15.00 -11.62
N GLU A 52 -7.67 15.64 -11.32
CA GLU A 52 -8.22 16.73 -12.15
C GLU A 52 -7.24 17.90 -12.33
N LYS A 53 -6.44 18.21 -11.29
CA LYS A 53 -5.40 19.24 -11.38
C LYS A 53 -4.23 18.82 -12.27
N ILE A 54 -3.84 17.54 -12.20
CA ILE A 54 -2.77 17.01 -13.06
C ILE A 54 -3.23 17.02 -14.51
N ASP A 55 -4.46 16.61 -14.79
CA ASP A 55 -5.04 16.66 -16.14
C ASP A 55 -5.07 18.09 -16.68
N ALA A 56 -5.48 19.06 -15.86
CA ALA A 56 -5.48 20.48 -16.25
C ALA A 56 -4.06 21.01 -16.56
N GLU A 57 -3.04 20.59 -15.81
CA GLU A 57 -1.64 20.98 -16.06
C GLU A 57 -1.06 20.29 -17.31
N ILE A 58 -1.49 19.07 -17.62
CA ILE A 58 -1.17 18.37 -18.87
C ILE A 58 -1.79 19.11 -20.06
N ASP A 59 -3.08 19.44 -19.97
CA ASP A 59 -3.80 20.18 -21.01
C ASP A 59 -3.23 21.59 -21.22
N ALA A 60 -2.74 22.23 -20.15
CA ALA A 60 -2.04 23.51 -20.22
C ALA A 60 -0.63 23.41 -20.83
N GLY A 61 -0.12 22.21 -21.11
CA GLY A 61 1.22 21.98 -21.65
C GLY A 61 2.35 22.19 -20.64
N ASN A 62 2.04 22.23 -19.34
CA ASN A 62 3.02 22.44 -18.27
C ASN A 62 3.73 21.14 -17.85
N PHE A 63 3.20 19.99 -18.25
CA PHE A 63 3.77 18.70 -17.88
C PHE A 63 5.05 18.42 -18.69
N ARG A 64 6.16 18.23 -17.99
CA ARG A 64 7.43 17.78 -18.59
C ARG A 64 7.59 16.29 -18.32
N PRO A 65 7.78 15.45 -19.35
CA PRO A 65 8.09 14.03 -19.13
C PRO A 65 9.36 13.92 -18.29
N MET A 66 9.37 12.98 -17.34
CA MET A 66 10.57 12.69 -16.58
C MET A 66 11.67 12.17 -17.51
N PRO A 67 12.94 12.56 -17.30
CA PRO A 67 14.07 12.15 -18.13
C PRO A 67 14.36 10.64 -18.08
#